data_AF-A0A8J1YXX4-F1
#
_entry.id   AF-A0A8J1YXX4-F1
#
_cell.length_a   1.000
_cell.length_b   1.000
_cell.length_c   1.000
_cell.angle_alpha   90.00
_cell.angle_beta   90.00
_cell.angle_gamma   90.00
#
_symmetry.space_group_name_H-M   'P 1'
#
loop_
_entity.id
_entity.type
_entity.pdbx_description
1 polymer ?
#
loop_
_entity_poly.entity_id
_entity_poly.type
_entity_poly.pdbx_seq_one_letter_code
_entity_poly.pdbx_strand_id
1 'polypeptide(L)'
;MSAVTKARGSQMGDKTLLGDAQSAWKSIVADRDHGHFMVCTYDKLADKIVVAKSGASVATHSSHDVIADEVQGIAKTGQACWGAYSWKSVQNSKPGQKAYVYHNAVLLCIPKDCPNKTKINEIKNRVKSVVFEECDIYMEITDPTYVDDPEFWMRKRSVCPPGTRYSDFGGGHTHAQEDCAHAQLVSDIEAAKSRISAVNETKKAQIFAAQDEEKQRRIDLWQKTIRLAEAARKKNQMEASRLADQEQKRRIKEDGTQASNGHEQRFMSIRDELMSHESHAKLTRASRRQASVNIMNDVMERQRELTDKWTSMEKEMMELRQQNALLCMRILEAEKRRRIDQHEEEYVRSAMAKEMTGAIRHELVEAHELMERGVNQRGAKLAMDQEKRERCMASNIPSPEMQFKRQLTQKELIGAVRKIE
;
A
#
# COMPACT_ATOMS: atom_id res chain seq x y z
N MET A 1 -11.52 33.81 7.76
CA MET A 1 -11.18 33.06 9.00
C MET A 1 -12.30 32.08 9.40
N SER A 2 -12.78 31.20 8.51
CA SER A 2 -14.00 30.38 8.80
C SER A 2 -13.95 29.00 8.13
N ALA A 3 -13.04 28.14 8.59
CA ALA A 3 -13.03 26.70 8.28
C ALA A 3 -12.33 25.86 9.37
N VAL A 4 -11.35 26.45 10.06
CA VAL A 4 -10.54 25.77 11.09
C VAL A 4 -11.28 25.57 12.42
N THR A 5 -12.32 26.36 12.70
CA THR A 5 -13.09 26.27 13.96
C THR A 5 -14.15 25.16 13.97
N LYS A 6 -14.53 24.60 12.81
CA LYS A 6 -15.54 23.53 12.73
C LYS A 6 -14.95 22.14 13.01
N ALA A 7 -13.64 21.96 12.84
CA ALA A 7 -12.96 20.69 13.13
C ALA A 7 -12.66 20.47 14.63
N ARG A 8 -12.43 21.55 15.39
CA ARG A 8 -12.13 21.46 16.84
C ARG A 8 -13.36 21.16 17.72
N GLY A 9 -14.56 21.55 17.29
CA GLY A 9 -15.81 21.23 18.00
C GLY A 9 -16.19 19.75 17.92
N SER A 10 -15.91 19.08 16.78
CA SER A 10 -16.13 17.64 16.62
C SER A 10 -15.24 16.83 17.56
N GLN A 11 -13.94 17.15 17.64
CA GLN A 11 -12.99 16.40 18.46
C GLN A 11 -13.26 16.42 19.97
N MET A 12 -13.90 17.47 20.52
CA MET A 12 -14.23 17.52 21.95
C MET A 12 -15.52 16.76 22.30
N GLY A 13 -16.55 16.80 21.46
CA GLY A 13 -17.73 15.94 21.63
C GLY A 13 -17.41 14.45 21.42
N ASP A 14 -16.32 14.17 20.69
CA ASP A 14 -15.92 12.82 20.35
C ASP A 14 -15.30 12.02 21.51
N LYS A 15 -14.68 12.70 22.49
CA LYS A 15 -14.12 12.05 23.68
C LYS A 15 -15.17 11.64 24.71
N THR A 16 -16.29 12.36 24.78
CA THR A 16 -17.39 12.09 25.73
C THR A 16 -18.27 10.91 25.32
N LEU A 17 -18.37 10.62 24.02
CA LEU A 17 -19.20 9.53 23.48
C LEU A 17 -18.67 8.12 23.80
N LEU A 18 -17.36 7.98 24.07
CA LEU A 18 -16.64 6.69 24.03
C LEU A 18 -15.70 6.42 25.21
N GLY A 19 -15.53 7.38 26.12
CA GLY A 19 -14.47 7.35 27.15
C GLY A 19 -14.49 6.12 28.06
N ASP A 20 -15.65 5.80 28.64
CA ASP A 20 -15.78 4.70 29.61
C ASP A 20 -15.55 3.33 28.95
N ALA A 21 -16.12 3.14 27.75
CA ALA A 21 -15.95 1.92 26.96
C ALA A 21 -14.49 1.73 26.50
N GLN A 22 -13.83 2.81 26.08
CA GLN A 22 -12.42 2.74 25.67
C GLN A 22 -11.50 2.40 26.85
N SER A 23 -11.77 2.95 28.04
CA SER A 23 -11.00 2.62 29.24
C SER A 23 -11.18 1.16 29.65
N ALA A 24 -12.41 0.64 29.60
CA ALA A 24 -12.69 -0.76 29.89
C ALA A 24 -12.01 -1.70 28.88
N TRP A 25 -12.04 -1.36 27.59
CA TRP A 25 -11.36 -2.15 26.55
C TRP A 25 -9.85 -2.20 26.77
N LYS A 26 -9.21 -1.05 27.05
CA LYS A 26 -7.78 -1.00 27.36
C LYS A 26 -7.42 -1.87 28.57
N SER A 27 -8.31 -1.98 29.56
CA SER A 27 -8.11 -2.88 30.69
C SER A 27 -8.13 -4.35 30.28
N ILE A 28 -9.05 -4.75 29.39
CA ILE A 28 -9.12 -6.12 28.86
C ILE A 28 -7.85 -6.44 28.06
N VAL A 29 -7.41 -5.51 27.23
CA VAL A 29 -6.22 -5.67 26.38
C VAL A 29 -4.93 -5.65 27.20
N ALA A 30 -4.88 -4.93 28.32
CA ALA A 30 -3.71 -4.93 29.20
C ALA A 30 -3.64 -6.19 30.06
N ASP A 31 -4.77 -6.72 30.52
CA ASP A 31 -4.85 -7.84 31.46
C ASP A 31 -5.31 -9.15 30.79
N ARG A 32 -4.64 -9.53 29.70
CA ARG A 32 -5.09 -10.64 28.83
C ARG A 32 -5.08 -12.03 29.48
N ASP A 33 -4.50 -12.18 30.68
CA ASP A 33 -4.34 -13.47 31.36
C ASP A 33 -5.59 -13.95 32.09
N HIS A 34 -6.49 -13.03 32.47
CA HIS A 34 -7.63 -13.30 33.35
C HIS A 34 -8.97 -13.47 32.61
N GLY A 35 -8.94 -13.56 31.28
CA GLY A 35 -10.15 -13.82 30.48
C GLY A 35 -11.23 -12.77 30.70
N HIS A 36 -10.84 -11.49 30.70
CA HIS A 36 -11.77 -10.39 30.89
C HIS A 36 -12.72 -10.21 29.71
N PHE A 37 -13.90 -9.72 30.02
CA PHE A 37 -14.93 -9.38 29.06
C PHE A 37 -15.61 -8.06 29.42
N MET A 38 -16.25 -7.46 28.41
CA MET A 38 -17.18 -6.34 28.58
C MET A 38 -18.32 -6.44 27.58
N VAL A 39 -19.47 -5.91 27.96
CA VAL A 39 -20.61 -5.73 27.07
C VAL A 39 -21.00 -4.26 27.10
N CYS A 40 -21.05 -3.63 25.94
CA CYS A 40 -21.46 -2.25 25.76
C CYS A 40 -22.81 -2.15 25.06
N THR A 41 -23.56 -1.12 25.40
CA THR A 41 -24.81 -0.75 24.71
C THR A 41 -24.78 0.73 24.34
N TYR A 42 -25.68 1.12 23.44
CA TYR A 42 -25.88 2.53 23.14
C TYR A 42 -27.00 3.11 24.01
N ASP A 43 -26.65 4.06 24.87
CA ASP A 43 -27.61 4.82 25.66
C ASP A 43 -28.17 5.97 24.80
N LYS A 44 -29.45 5.85 24.45
CA LYS A 44 -30.16 6.83 23.64
C LYS A 44 -30.30 8.19 24.34
N LEU A 45 -30.44 8.20 25.67
CA LEU A 45 -30.66 9.43 26.43
C LEU A 45 -29.37 10.25 26.54
N ALA A 46 -28.26 9.56 26.77
CA ALA A 46 -26.95 10.19 26.88
C ALA A 46 -26.20 10.32 25.53
N ASP A 47 -26.78 9.81 24.43
CA ASP A 47 -26.15 9.71 23.09
C ASP A 47 -24.70 9.22 23.19
N LYS A 48 -24.47 8.13 23.94
CA LYS A 48 -23.12 7.58 24.16
C LYS A 48 -23.12 6.06 24.28
N ILE A 49 -21.94 5.47 24.07
CA ILE A 49 -21.72 4.05 24.35
C ILE A 49 -21.43 3.89 25.84
N VAL A 50 -22.17 3.02 26.51
CA VAL A 50 -22.02 2.72 27.94
C VAL A 50 -21.64 1.27 28.14
N VAL A 51 -20.83 0.99 29.17
CA VAL A 51 -20.51 -0.36 29.60
C VAL A 51 -21.70 -0.87 30.41
N ALA A 52 -22.44 -1.83 29.86
CA ALA A 52 -23.56 -2.48 30.54
C ALA A 52 -23.07 -3.54 31.53
N LYS A 53 -21.98 -4.25 31.19
CA LYS A 53 -21.35 -5.24 32.05
C LYS A 53 -19.86 -5.37 31.76
N SER A 54 -19.08 -5.70 32.78
CA SER A 54 -17.66 -6.05 32.64
C SER A 54 -17.23 -6.97 33.78
N GLY A 55 -16.27 -7.85 33.53
CA GLY A 55 -15.73 -8.73 34.57
C GLY A 55 -14.64 -9.66 34.05
N ALA A 56 -14.08 -10.46 34.96
CA ALA A 56 -13.21 -11.59 34.63
C ALA A 56 -14.05 -12.87 34.56
N SER A 57 -13.78 -13.74 33.59
CA SER A 57 -14.39 -15.07 33.60
C SER A 57 -13.85 -15.90 34.75
N VAL A 58 -14.74 -16.46 35.56
CA VAL A 58 -14.36 -17.44 36.60
C VAL A 58 -13.87 -18.70 35.89
N ALA A 59 -12.82 -19.35 36.41
CA ALA A 59 -12.09 -20.45 35.76
C ALA A 59 -12.96 -21.64 35.27
N THR A 60 -14.24 -21.73 35.68
CA THR A 60 -15.18 -22.77 35.29
C THR A 60 -15.91 -22.51 33.97
N HIS A 61 -15.99 -21.27 33.50
CA HIS A 61 -16.64 -20.90 32.24
C HIS A 61 -15.65 -20.25 31.29
N SER A 62 -15.79 -20.52 29.99
CA SER A 62 -15.02 -19.77 29.00
C SER A 62 -15.55 -18.33 28.97
N SER A 63 -14.68 -17.33 28.82
CA SER A 63 -15.11 -15.93 28.67
C SER A 63 -16.09 -15.77 27.50
N HIS A 64 -16.03 -16.67 26.53
CA HIS A 64 -16.93 -16.73 25.41
C HIS A 64 -18.37 -17.05 25.84
N ASP A 65 -18.60 -18.11 26.64
CA ASP A 65 -19.94 -18.51 27.07
C ASP A 65 -20.62 -17.39 27.88
N VAL A 66 -19.84 -16.75 28.77
CA VAL A 66 -20.34 -15.62 29.57
C VAL A 66 -20.79 -14.49 28.64
N ILE A 67 -20.02 -14.15 27.61
CA ILE A 67 -20.40 -13.08 26.69
C ILE A 67 -21.56 -13.47 25.82
N ALA A 68 -21.62 -14.74 25.42
CA ALA A 68 -22.69 -15.24 24.61
C ALA A 68 -24.03 -15.06 25.35
N ASP A 69 -24.08 -15.48 26.62
CA ASP A 69 -25.22 -15.28 27.51
C ASP A 69 -25.58 -13.79 27.69
N GLU A 70 -24.59 -12.92 27.95
CA GLU A 70 -24.83 -11.50 28.21
C GLU A 70 -25.26 -10.73 26.96
N VAL A 71 -24.61 -10.98 25.82
CA VAL A 71 -24.95 -10.37 24.53
C VAL A 71 -26.34 -10.85 24.11
N GLN A 72 -26.62 -12.15 24.23
CA GLN A 72 -27.92 -12.69 23.89
C GLN A 72 -29.01 -12.13 24.81
N GLY A 73 -28.72 -12.01 26.12
CA GLY A 73 -29.63 -11.41 27.11
C GLY A 73 -30.03 -9.99 26.74
N ILE A 74 -29.06 -9.14 26.41
CA ILE A 74 -29.33 -7.75 26.00
C ILE A 74 -30.02 -7.72 24.63
N ALA A 75 -29.58 -8.54 23.67
CA ALA A 75 -30.14 -8.57 22.33
C ALA A 75 -31.61 -9.04 22.30
N LYS A 76 -32.00 -9.95 23.21
CA LYS A 76 -33.40 -10.37 23.43
C LYS A 76 -34.30 -9.21 23.88
N THR A 77 -33.75 -8.16 24.47
CA THR A 77 -34.51 -6.93 24.79
C THR A 77 -34.73 -6.01 23.58
N GLY A 78 -34.21 -6.40 22.40
CA GLY A 78 -34.24 -5.60 21.17
C GLY A 78 -33.16 -4.53 21.11
N GLN A 79 -32.25 -4.45 22.08
CA GLN A 79 -31.15 -3.49 22.07
C GLN A 79 -29.93 -4.02 21.30
N ALA A 80 -29.24 -3.13 20.57
CA ALA A 80 -27.94 -3.45 20.00
C ALA A 80 -26.85 -3.39 21.07
N CYS A 81 -25.90 -4.31 21.01
CA CYS A 81 -24.80 -4.39 21.96
C CYS A 81 -23.50 -4.89 21.32
N TRP A 82 -22.38 -4.54 21.95
CA TRP A 82 -21.04 -5.01 21.61
C TRP A 82 -20.52 -5.86 22.78
N GLY A 83 -20.35 -7.16 22.58
CA GLY A 83 -19.61 -8.02 23.49
C GLY A 83 -18.15 -8.09 23.08
N ALA A 84 -17.22 -7.80 23.98
CA ALA A 84 -15.79 -7.77 23.69
C ALA A 84 -15.02 -8.62 24.72
N TYR A 85 -14.03 -9.37 24.24
CA TYR A 85 -13.20 -10.24 25.09
C TYR A 85 -11.83 -10.55 24.53
N SER A 86 -10.97 -10.99 25.43
CA SER A 86 -9.70 -11.60 25.10
C SER A 86 -9.67 -13.08 25.46
N TRP A 87 -9.02 -13.90 24.63
CA TRP A 87 -8.70 -15.28 24.99
C TRP A 87 -7.28 -15.62 24.55
N LYS A 88 -6.70 -16.62 25.22
CA LYS A 88 -5.39 -17.18 24.87
C LYS A 88 -5.55 -18.48 24.10
N SER A 89 -4.89 -18.59 22.95
CA SER A 89 -4.74 -19.84 22.20
C SER A 89 -3.33 -20.39 22.33
N VAL A 90 -3.19 -21.71 22.39
CA VAL A 90 -1.89 -22.36 22.28
C VAL A 90 -1.51 -22.43 20.80
N GLN A 91 -0.44 -21.75 20.43
CA GLN A 91 0.20 -21.94 19.13
C GLN A 91 1.19 -23.10 19.29
N ASN A 92 1.01 -24.15 18.48
CA ASN A 92 1.90 -25.31 18.47
C ASN A 92 3.26 -24.94 17.88
N SER A 93 4.08 -24.26 18.67
CA SER A 93 5.44 -23.84 18.34
C SER A 93 6.43 -24.93 18.76
N LYS A 94 6.73 -25.89 17.88
CA LYS A 94 7.67 -27.02 18.13
C LYS A 94 7.27 -27.95 19.31
N PRO A 95 7.71 -29.22 19.32
CA PRO A 95 7.47 -30.10 20.46
C PRO A 95 8.11 -29.53 21.74
N GLY A 96 7.31 -29.35 22.80
CA GLY A 96 7.79 -28.93 24.13
C GLY A 96 7.78 -27.42 24.44
N GLN A 97 7.48 -26.55 23.46
CA GLN A 97 7.27 -25.12 23.70
C GLN A 97 5.80 -24.75 23.46
N LYS A 98 5.11 -24.28 24.50
CA LYS A 98 3.78 -23.68 24.38
C LYS A 98 3.96 -22.17 24.18
N ALA A 99 3.86 -21.70 22.95
CA ALA A 99 3.65 -20.28 22.71
C ALA A 99 2.15 -19.98 22.90
N TYR A 100 1.85 -18.93 23.65
CA TYR A 100 0.48 -18.43 23.79
C TYR A 100 0.31 -17.22 22.88
N VAL A 101 -0.75 -17.24 22.09
CA VAL A 101 -1.19 -16.09 21.29
C VAL A 101 -2.47 -15.59 21.90
N TYR A 102 -2.52 -14.30 22.21
CA TYR A 102 -3.71 -13.65 22.72
C TYR A 102 -4.49 -13.08 21.54
N HIS A 103 -5.79 -13.31 21.56
CA HIS A 103 -6.71 -12.81 20.56
C HIS A 103 -7.77 -11.95 21.22
N ASN A 104 -8.16 -10.89 20.53
CA ASN A 104 -9.14 -9.91 20.93
C ASN A 104 -10.31 -9.98 19.96
N ALA A 105 -11.51 -10.29 20.46
CA ALA A 105 -12.72 -10.34 19.64
C ALA A 105 -13.78 -9.37 20.12
N VAL A 106 -14.54 -8.87 19.15
CA VAL A 106 -15.74 -8.06 19.36
C VAL A 106 -16.88 -8.67 18.55
N LEU A 107 -18.00 -8.91 19.22
CA LEU A 107 -19.27 -9.30 18.64
C LEU A 107 -20.24 -8.12 18.74
N LEU A 108 -20.65 -7.58 17.60
CA LEU A 108 -21.74 -6.62 17.49
C LEU A 108 -23.03 -7.37 17.16
N CYS A 109 -24.00 -7.35 18.08
CA CYS A 109 -25.35 -7.82 17.82
C CYS A 109 -26.28 -6.64 17.54
N ILE A 110 -26.95 -6.65 16.38
CA ILE A 110 -27.98 -5.67 16.00
C ILE A 110 -29.28 -6.43 15.70
N PRO A 111 -30.15 -6.63 16.70
CA PRO A 111 -31.45 -7.28 16.50
C PRO A 111 -32.24 -6.64 15.36
N LYS A 112 -33.02 -7.45 14.62
CA LYS A 112 -33.85 -6.96 13.50
C LYS A 112 -34.76 -5.79 13.91
N ASP A 113 -35.33 -5.88 15.11
CA ASP A 113 -36.28 -4.91 15.68
C ASP A 113 -35.60 -3.82 16.51
N CYS A 114 -34.29 -3.61 16.36
CA CYS A 114 -33.56 -2.62 17.14
C CYS A 114 -34.02 -1.19 16.82
N PRO A 115 -34.55 -0.43 17.80
CA PRO A 115 -35.09 0.91 17.57
C PRO A 115 -34.02 1.93 17.18
N ASN A 116 -32.76 1.67 17.52
CA ASN A 116 -31.63 2.55 17.24
C ASN A 116 -30.76 2.06 16.07
N LYS A 117 -31.24 1.09 15.27
CA LYS A 117 -30.45 0.44 14.19
C LYS A 117 -29.74 1.42 13.25
N THR A 118 -30.40 2.50 12.85
CA THR A 118 -29.81 3.53 11.98
C THR A 118 -28.59 4.19 12.63
N LYS A 119 -28.76 4.68 13.87
CA LYS A 119 -27.69 5.32 14.64
C LYS A 119 -26.53 4.35 14.91
N ILE A 120 -26.83 3.09 15.24
CA ILE A 120 -25.80 2.05 15.43
C ILE A 120 -24.99 1.84 14.15
N ASN A 121 -25.64 1.76 12.99
CA ASN A 121 -24.95 1.62 11.70
C ASN A 121 -24.09 2.82 11.34
N GLU A 122 -24.49 4.04 11.75
CA GLU A 122 -23.68 5.25 11.57
C GLU A 122 -22.42 5.23 12.44
N ILE A 123 -22.52 4.75 13.70
CA ILE A 123 -21.42 4.82 14.66
C ILE A 123 -20.53 3.56 14.70
N LYS A 124 -20.98 2.40 14.21
CA LYS A 124 -20.28 1.11 14.40
C LYS A 124 -18.82 1.10 13.90
N ASN A 125 -18.55 1.71 12.75
CA ASN A 125 -17.18 1.78 12.21
C ASN A 125 -16.27 2.64 13.07
N ARG A 126 -16.83 3.69 13.67
CA ARG A 126 -16.11 4.57 14.58
C ARG A 126 -15.90 3.94 15.96
N VAL A 127 -16.90 3.23 16.49
CA VAL A 127 -16.76 2.45 17.72
C VAL A 127 -15.67 1.39 17.53
N LYS A 128 -15.69 0.67 16.40
CA LYS A 128 -14.64 -0.29 16.03
C LYS A 128 -13.25 0.33 16.00
N SER A 129 -13.08 1.49 15.36
CA SER A 129 -11.74 2.09 15.20
C SER A 129 -11.20 2.83 16.43
N VAL A 130 -12.08 3.32 17.31
CA VAL A 130 -11.68 4.16 18.46
C VAL A 130 -11.75 3.42 19.79
N VAL A 131 -12.81 2.64 20.01
CA VAL A 131 -13.00 1.90 21.27
C VAL A 131 -12.25 0.58 21.20
N PHE A 132 -12.48 -0.19 20.14
CA PHE A 132 -11.96 -1.55 19.99
C PHE A 132 -10.70 -1.61 19.12
N GLU A 133 -9.76 -0.70 19.38
CA GLU A 133 -8.43 -0.72 18.79
C GLU A 133 -7.73 -2.04 19.15
N GLU A 134 -6.91 -2.63 18.27
CA GLU A 134 -6.29 -3.96 18.49
C GLU A 134 -7.28 -5.13 18.58
N CYS A 135 -8.50 -4.99 18.05
CA CYS A 135 -9.41 -6.10 17.85
C CYS A 135 -8.99 -6.95 16.64
N ASP A 136 -8.66 -8.22 16.85
CA ASP A 136 -8.30 -9.18 15.81
C ASP A 136 -9.53 -9.65 15.03
N ILE A 137 -10.64 -9.89 15.75
CA ILE A 137 -11.86 -10.45 15.16
C ILE A 137 -13.06 -9.56 15.46
N TYR A 138 -13.66 -8.97 14.43
CA TYR A 138 -14.88 -8.17 14.57
C TYR A 138 -16.02 -8.83 13.80
N MET A 139 -17.06 -9.27 14.51
CA MET A 139 -18.23 -9.91 13.90
C MET A 139 -19.49 -9.08 14.12
N GLU A 140 -20.37 -9.12 13.11
CA GLU A 140 -21.69 -8.50 13.18
C GLU A 140 -22.74 -9.59 12.95
N ILE A 141 -23.70 -9.67 13.88
CA ILE A 141 -24.82 -10.60 13.82
C ILE A 141 -26.13 -9.82 13.97
N THR A 142 -27.17 -10.32 13.31
CA THR A 142 -28.51 -9.71 13.36
C THR A 142 -29.53 -10.58 14.10
N ASP A 143 -29.28 -11.88 14.18
CA ASP A 143 -30.10 -12.82 14.94
C ASP A 143 -29.36 -13.20 16.23
N PRO A 144 -29.93 -12.90 17.41
CA PRO A 144 -29.34 -13.25 18.70
C PRO A 144 -29.15 -14.76 18.91
N THR A 145 -29.86 -15.61 18.15
CA THR A 145 -29.70 -17.06 18.25
C THR A 145 -28.34 -17.55 17.74
N TYR A 146 -27.69 -16.81 16.84
CA TYR A 146 -26.35 -17.13 16.36
C TYR A 146 -25.23 -16.76 17.35
N VAL A 147 -25.55 -16.07 18.44
CA VAL A 147 -24.58 -15.74 19.49
C VAL A 147 -24.00 -17.01 20.11
N ASP A 148 -24.83 -18.03 20.32
CA ASP A 148 -24.44 -19.28 20.99
C ASP A 148 -24.18 -20.42 20.01
N ASP A 149 -24.36 -20.19 18.69
CA ASP A 149 -24.26 -21.23 17.67
C ASP A 149 -22.79 -21.58 17.36
N PRO A 150 -22.27 -22.73 17.83
CA PRO A 150 -20.87 -23.08 17.66
C PRO A 150 -20.52 -23.27 16.18
N GLU A 151 -21.46 -23.70 15.34
CA GLU A 151 -21.24 -23.83 13.89
C GLU A 151 -21.12 -22.46 13.23
N PHE A 152 -21.93 -21.48 13.65
CA PHE A 152 -21.80 -20.10 13.16
C PHE A 152 -20.40 -19.55 13.45
N TRP A 153 -19.92 -19.76 14.68
CA TRP A 153 -18.57 -19.36 15.08
C TRP A 153 -17.48 -20.12 14.33
N MET A 154 -17.62 -21.43 14.13
CA MET A 154 -16.65 -22.21 13.36
C MET A 154 -16.62 -21.83 11.88
N ARG A 155 -17.76 -21.56 11.24
CA ARG A 155 -17.82 -21.14 9.82
C ARG A 155 -17.26 -19.73 9.60
N LYS A 156 -17.34 -18.86 10.60
CA LYS A 156 -16.78 -17.50 10.55
C LYS A 156 -15.33 -17.41 11.01
N ARG A 157 -14.81 -18.47 11.65
CA ARG A 157 -13.42 -18.58 12.06
C ARG A 157 -12.66 -19.46 11.06
N SER A 158 -11.58 -18.95 10.48
CA SER A 158 -10.51 -19.79 9.94
C SER A 158 -9.69 -20.50 11.04
N VAL A 159 -10.15 -20.47 12.31
CA VAL A 159 -9.42 -20.96 13.49
C VAL A 159 -10.40 -21.63 14.48
N CYS A 160 -10.29 -22.95 14.68
CA CYS A 160 -11.04 -23.65 15.73
C CYS A 160 -10.71 -23.06 17.13
N PRO A 161 -11.68 -22.91 18.05
CA PRO A 161 -11.40 -22.41 19.39
C PRO A 161 -10.34 -23.27 20.11
N PRO A 162 -9.41 -22.67 20.87
CA PRO A 162 -8.42 -23.43 21.63
C PRO A 162 -9.09 -24.09 22.85
N GLY A 163 -9.09 -25.42 22.88
CA GLY A 163 -9.57 -26.19 24.02
C GLY A 163 -10.48 -27.36 23.67
N THR A 164 -11.08 -27.40 22.48
CA THR A 164 -11.75 -28.59 21.99
C THR A 164 -10.70 -29.67 21.73
N ARG A 165 -10.59 -30.66 22.63
CA ARG A 165 -9.86 -31.86 22.28
C ARG A 165 -10.65 -32.53 21.16
N TYR A 166 -9.94 -33.05 20.15
CA TYR A 166 -10.51 -33.91 19.11
C TYR A 166 -11.35 -35.08 19.68
N SER A 167 -11.14 -35.44 20.95
CA SER A 167 -11.90 -36.45 21.70
C SER A 167 -13.27 -36.01 22.21
N ASP A 168 -13.56 -34.70 22.28
CA ASP A 168 -14.77 -34.17 22.90
C ASP A 168 -15.95 -34.10 21.91
N PHE A 169 -15.67 -34.26 20.61
CA PHE A 169 -16.67 -34.59 19.60
C PHE A 169 -17.03 -36.07 19.75
N GLY A 170 -17.86 -36.38 20.74
CA GLY A 170 -18.35 -37.73 20.97
C GLY A 170 -18.99 -38.30 19.70
N GLY A 171 -18.37 -39.35 19.14
CA GLY A 171 -18.93 -40.45 18.34
C GLY A 171 -19.87 -40.21 17.14
N GLY A 172 -20.41 -39.01 16.90
CA GLY A 172 -21.55 -38.79 16.01
C GLY A 172 -21.48 -37.58 15.08
N HIS A 173 -20.41 -36.77 15.13
CA HIS A 173 -20.32 -35.53 14.34
C HIS A 173 -19.11 -35.53 13.39
N THR A 174 -19.22 -36.26 12.29
CA THR A 174 -18.23 -36.28 11.19
C THR A 174 -18.07 -34.94 10.47
N HIS A 175 -19.09 -34.08 10.47
CA HIS A 175 -19.04 -32.75 9.83
C HIS A 175 -18.14 -31.75 10.59
N ALA A 176 -18.11 -31.80 11.92
CA ALA A 176 -17.22 -30.94 12.71
C ALA A 176 -15.73 -31.28 12.52
N GLN A 177 -15.42 -32.55 12.20
CA GLN A 177 -14.07 -32.98 11.82
C GLN A 177 -13.64 -32.44 10.46
N GLU A 178 -14.56 -32.44 9.48
CA GLU A 178 -14.32 -31.88 8.15
C GLU A 178 -14.16 -30.35 8.21
N ASP A 179 -14.99 -29.67 9.01
CA ASP A 179 -14.93 -28.22 9.19
C ASP A 179 -13.63 -27.77 9.88
N CYS A 180 -13.13 -28.52 10.87
CA CYS A 180 -11.86 -28.14 11.52
C CYS A 180 -10.63 -28.45 10.63
N ALA A 181 -10.68 -29.51 9.80
CA ALA A 181 -9.67 -29.74 8.77
C ALA A 181 -9.71 -28.67 7.67
N HIS A 182 -10.91 -28.20 7.31
CA HIS A 182 -11.11 -27.10 6.37
C HIS A 182 -10.60 -25.77 6.94
N ALA A 183 -10.89 -25.48 8.23
CA ALA A 183 -10.37 -24.29 8.91
C ALA A 183 -8.84 -24.29 8.97
N GLN A 184 -8.21 -25.44 9.27
CA GLN A 184 -6.76 -25.58 9.23
C GLN A 184 -6.20 -25.31 7.83
N LEU A 185 -6.84 -25.84 6.78
CA LEU A 185 -6.45 -25.60 5.39
C LEU A 185 -6.59 -24.11 5.00
N VAL A 186 -7.67 -23.46 5.41
CA VAL A 186 -7.88 -22.01 5.18
C VAL A 186 -6.83 -21.17 5.90
N SER A 187 -6.51 -21.50 7.17
CA SER A 187 -5.43 -20.88 7.92
C SER A 187 -4.07 -21.07 7.22
N ASP A 188 -3.77 -22.26 6.70
CA ASP A 188 -2.53 -22.53 5.99
C ASP A 188 -2.45 -21.75 4.66
N ILE A 189 -3.58 -21.59 3.97
CA ILE A 189 -3.71 -20.76 2.76
C ILE A 189 -3.52 -19.28 3.10
N GLU A 190 -4.11 -18.78 4.18
CA GLU A 190 -3.93 -17.38 4.63
C GLU A 190 -2.48 -17.12 5.06
N ALA A 191 -1.85 -18.06 5.77
CA ALA A 191 -0.44 -18.00 6.12
C ALA A 191 0.46 -18.02 4.87
N ALA A 192 0.13 -18.84 3.87
CA ALA A 192 0.83 -18.85 2.59
C ALA A 192 0.68 -17.53 1.82
N LYS A 193 -0.54 -16.97 1.76
CA LYS A 193 -0.81 -15.67 1.15
C LYS A 193 -0.05 -14.54 1.85
N SER A 194 -0.01 -14.55 3.18
CA SER A 194 0.76 -13.59 3.98
C SER A 194 2.25 -13.68 3.65
N ARG A 195 2.83 -14.89 3.57
CA ARG A 195 4.23 -15.08 3.16
C ARG A 195 4.50 -14.58 1.73
N ILE A 196 3.61 -14.86 0.78
CA ILE A 196 3.73 -14.38 -0.60
C ILE A 196 3.64 -12.85 -0.65
N SER A 197 2.73 -12.24 0.11
CA SER A 197 2.62 -10.78 0.21
C SER A 197 3.90 -10.16 0.77
N ALA A 198 4.45 -10.72 1.84
CA ALA A 198 5.70 -10.26 2.42
C ALA A 198 6.86 -10.34 1.41
N VAL A 199 7.00 -11.47 0.68
CA VAL A 199 8.02 -11.60 -0.38
C VAL A 199 7.82 -10.57 -1.50
N ASN A 200 6.57 -10.31 -1.90
CA ASN A 200 6.25 -9.30 -2.91
C ASN A 200 6.57 -7.89 -2.44
N GLU A 201 6.31 -7.56 -1.18
CA GLU A 201 6.68 -6.27 -0.58
C GLU A 201 8.21 -6.10 -0.54
N THR A 202 8.96 -7.13 -0.16
CA THR A 202 10.43 -7.10 -0.18
C THR A 202 10.98 -6.93 -1.60
N LYS A 203 10.42 -7.65 -2.58
CA LYS A 203 10.79 -7.49 -4.00
C LYS A 203 10.46 -6.10 -4.52
N LYS A 204 9.30 -5.56 -4.16
CA LYS A 204 8.88 -4.20 -4.53
C LYS A 204 9.84 -3.16 -3.94
N ALA A 205 10.23 -3.32 -2.68
CA ALA A 205 11.21 -2.46 -2.03
C ALA A 205 12.59 -2.54 -2.72
N GLN A 206 13.05 -3.74 -3.11
CA GLN A 206 14.30 -3.91 -3.86
C GLN A 206 14.25 -3.25 -5.25
N ILE A 207 13.12 -3.36 -5.96
CA ILE A 207 12.94 -2.71 -7.27
C ILE A 207 12.98 -1.19 -7.12
N PHE A 208 12.30 -0.62 -6.12
CA PHE A 208 12.34 0.83 -5.89
C PHE A 208 13.73 1.31 -5.48
N ALA A 209 14.44 0.57 -4.63
CA ALA A 209 15.82 0.91 -4.27
C ALA A 209 16.74 0.91 -5.51
N ALA A 210 16.61 -0.08 -6.40
CA ALA A 210 17.37 -0.13 -7.65
C ALA A 210 17.01 1.03 -8.61
N GLN A 211 15.73 1.41 -8.67
CA GLN A 211 15.28 2.57 -9.45
C GLN A 211 15.80 3.89 -8.90
N ASP A 212 15.84 4.05 -7.57
CA ASP A 212 16.38 5.23 -6.91
C ASP A 212 17.90 5.35 -7.12
N GLU A 213 18.64 4.24 -7.04
CA GLU A 213 20.07 4.21 -7.39
C GLU A 213 20.32 4.62 -8.85
N GLU A 214 19.56 4.08 -9.79
CA GLU A 214 19.67 4.43 -11.21
C GLU A 214 19.29 5.90 -11.47
N LYS A 215 18.24 6.41 -10.81
CA LYS A 215 17.87 7.82 -10.86
C LYS A 215 18.99 8.71 -10.32
N GLN A 216 19.63 8.30 -9.23
CA GLN A 216 20.76 9.03 -8.67
C GLN A 216 21.96 9.04 -9.62
N ARG A 217 22.30 7.90 -10.24
CA ARG A 217 23.36 7.83 -11.27
C ARG A 217 23.09 8.77 -12.43
N ARG A 218 21.84 8.89 -12.89
CA ARG A 218 21.45 9.84 -13.94
C ARG A 218 21.62 11.29 -13.52
N ILE A 219 21.25 11.63 -12.28
CA ILE A 219 21.47 12.96 -11.71
C ILE A 219 22.97 13.27 -11.67
N ASP A 220 23.79 12.34 -11.21
CA ASP A 220 25.25 12.52 -11.11
C ASP A 220 25.90 12.70 -12.50
N LEU A 221 25.49 11.90 -13.49
CA LEU A 221 25.90 12.04 -14.89
C LEU A 221 25.51 13.41 -15.47
N TRP A 222 24.30 13.88 -15.20
CA TRP A 222 23.83 15.18 -15.65
C TRP A 222 24.60 16.32 -14.99
N GLN A 223 24.82 16.26 -13.67
CA GLN A 223 25.65 17.25 -12.95
C GLN A 223 27.09 17.27 -13.46
N LYS A 224 27.69 16.10 -13.73
CA LYS A 224 29.01 16.01 -14.36
C LYS A 224 29.05 16.68 -15.73
N THR A 225 27.98 16.50 -16.51
CA THR A 225 27.84 17.12 -17.85
C THR A 225 27.74 18.64 -17.74
N ILE A 226 26.95 19.16 -16.78
CA ILE A 226 26.87 20.60 -16.50
C ILE A 226 28.24 21.16 -16.13
N ARG A 227 28.97 20.52 -15.21
CA ARG A 227 30.32 20.96 -14.81
C ARG A 227 31.29 21.01 -16.00
N LEU A 228 31.24 20.02 -16.90
CA LEU A 228 32.06 20.03 -18.11
C LEU A 228 31.66 21.15 -19.07
N ALA A 229 30.36 21.41 -19.24
CA ALA A 229 29.87 22.51 -20.06
C ALA A 229 30.26 23.89 -19.49
N GLU A 230 30.18 24.07 -18.17
CA GLU A 230 30.63 25.30 -17.49
C GLU A 230 32.15 25.50 -17.62
N ALA A 231 32.94 24.43 -17.47
CA ALA A 231 34.38 24.47 -17.67
C ALA A 231 34.74 24.86 -19.12
N ALA A 232 34.02 24.29 -20.10
CA ALA A 232 34.18 24.66 -21.52
C ALA A 232 33.80 26.13 -21.77
N ARG A 233 32.69 26.62 -21.18
CA ARG A 233 32.31 28.04 -21.27
C ARG A 233 33.37 28.96 -20.68
N LYS A 234 33.89 28.66 -19.49
CA LYS A 234 34.97 29.45 -18.87
C LYS A 234 36.23 29.45 -19.72
N LYS A 235 36.60 28.29 -20.29
CA LYS A 235 37.74 28.19 -21.21
C LYS A 235 37.54 29.09 -22.44
N ASN A 236 36.37 29.01 -23.08
CA ASN A 236 36.05 29.84 -24.24
C ASN A 236 36.03 31.34 -23.88
N GLN A 237 35.53 31.70 -22.70
CA GLN A 237 35.54 33.08 -22.22
C GLN A 237 36.96 33.60 -21.98
N MET A 238 37.85 32.79 -21.42
CA MET A 238 39.27 33.13 -21.25
C MET A 238 39.97 33.26 -22.60
N GLU A 239 39.72 32.35 -23.54
CA GLU A 239 40.28 32.43 -24.90
C GLU A 239 39.79 33.67 -25.64
N ALA A 240 38.49 34.00 -25.54
CA ALA A 240 37.92 35.21 -26.11
C ALA A 240 38.52 36.49 -25.49
N SER A 241 38.68 36.52 -24.16
CA SER A 241 39.33 37.65 -23.47
C SER A 241 40.79 37.80 -23.90
N ARG A 242 41.51 36.68 -24.04
CA ARG A 242 42.89 36.68 -24.52
C ARG A 242 43.00 37.22 -25.95
N LEU A 243 42.07 36.85 -26.83
CA LEU A 243 42.00 37.36 -28.20
C LEU A 243 41.66 38.86 -28.22
N ALA A 244 40.72 39.30 -27.38
CA ALA A 244 40.39 40.72 -27.23
C ALA A 244 41.59 41.55 -26.73
N ASP A 245 42.36 41.05 -25.76
CA ASP A 245 43.58 41.70 -25.28
C ASP A 245 44.66 41.77 -26.37
N GLN A 246 44.81 40.71 -27.17
CA GLN A 246 45.74 40.71 -28.30
C GLN A 246 45.34 41.74 -29.35
N GLU A 247 44.06 41.84 -29.66
CA GLU A 247 43.51 42.81 -30.60
C GLU A 247 43.65 44.24 -30.07
N GLN A 248 43.37 44.48 -28.79
CA GLN A 248 43.60 45.78 -28.16
C GLN A 248 45.08 46.16 -28.18
N LYS A 249 46.00 45.22 -27.93
CA LYS A 249 47.45 45.47 -28.06
C LYS A 249 47.86 45.77 -29.50
N ARG A 250 47.23 45.13 -30.50
CA ARG A 250 47.43 45.47 -31.92
C ARG A 250 46.94 46.89 -32.20
N ARG A 251 45.73 47.25 -31.77
CA ARG A 251 45.19 48.60 -31.90
C ARG A 251 46.06 49.65 -31.23
N ILE A 252 46.55 49.42 -30.01
CA ILE A 252 47.48 50.36 -29.35
C ILE A 252 48.80 50.50 -30.13
N LYS A 253 49.31 49.43 -30.74
CA LYS A 253 50.49 49.51 -31.62
C LYS A 253 50.18 50.27 -32.91
N GLU A 254 49.03 50.01 -33.54
CA GLU A 254 48.57 50.69 -34.75
C GLU A 254 48.26 52.17 -34.50
N ASP A 255 47.63 52.51 -33.37
CA ASP A 255 47.40 53.86 -32.91
C ASP A 255 48.71 54.54 -32.51
N GLY A 256 49.67 53.81 -31.94
CA GLY A 256 51.01 54.30 -31.63
C GLY A 256 51.82 54.60 -32.91
N THR A 257 51.74 53.74 -33.93
CA THR A 257 52.37 54.00 -35.23
C THR A 257 51.61 55.05 -36.03
N GLN A 258 50.27 55.16 -35.92
CA GLN A 258 49.50 56.26 -36.50
C GLN A 258 49.70 57.58 -35.77
N ALA A 259 49.92 57.58 -34.46
CA ALA A 259 50.28 58.79 -33.70
C ALA A 259 51.73 59.21 -34.00
N SER A 260 52.65 58.26 -34.21
CA SER A 260 54.01 58.53 -34.69
C SER A 260 53.99 59.08 -36.11
N ASN A 261 53.32 58.41 -37.05
CA ASN A 261 53.18 58.86 -38.44
C ASN A 261 52.34 60.15 -38.52
N GLY A 262 51.37 60.33 -37.63
CA GLY A 262 50.54 61.53 -37.52
C GLY A 262 51.28 62.70 -36.89
N HIS A 263 52.21 62.46 -35.96
CA HIS A 263 53.13 63.49 -35.47
C HIS A 263 54.17 63.83 -36.52
N GLU A 264 54.70 62.86 -37.27
CA GLU A 264 55.66 63.09 -38.34
C GLU A 264 55.00 63.80 -39.54
N GLN A 265 53.76 63.44 -39.89
CA GLN A 265 52.93 64.16 -40.86
C GLN A 265 52.45 65.51 -40.35
N ARG A 266 52.15 65.69 -39.06
CA ARG A 266 51.85 67.03 -38.49
C ARG A 266 53.09 67.88 -38.40
N PHE A 267 54.28 67.35 -38.11
CA PHE A 267 55.53 68.09 -38.16
C PHE A 267 55.88 68.48 -39.60
N MET A 268 55.69 67.58 -40.57
CA MET A 268 55.86 67.87 -41.99
C MET A 268 54.78 68.87 -42.49
N SER A 269 53.52 68.73 -42.05
CA SER A 269 52.42 69.64 -42.38
C SER A 269 52.53 71.00 -41.71
N ILE A 270 52.99 71.11 -40.45
CA ILE A 270 53.24 72.38 -39.76
C ILE A 270 54.49 73.04 -40.35
N ARG A 271 55.50 72.25 -40.74
CA ARG A 271 56.66 72.73 -41.51
C ARG A 271 56.24 73.23 -42.89
N ASP A 272 55.36 72.52 -43.59
CA ASP A 272 54.82 72.93 -44.88
C ASP A 272 53.81 74.09 -44.76
N GLU A 273 53.05 74.20 -43.66
CA GLU A 273 52.17 75.34 -43.33
C GLU A 273 52.96 76.58 -42.91
N LEU A 274 54.05 76.44 -42.16
CA LEU A 274 54.97 77.55 -41.86
C LEU A 274 55.75 78.01 -43.11
N MET A 275 56.04 77.09 -44.04
CA MET A 275 56.65 77.41 -45.34
C MET A 275 55.62 77.84 -46.41
N SER A 276 54.30 77.70 -46.14
CA SER A 276 53.21 78.14 -47.03
C SER A 276 52.31 79.21 -46.42
N HIS A 277 52.72 79.81 -45.30
CA HIS A 277 52.01 80.91 -44.64
C HIS A 277 52.05 82.24 -45.41
N GLU A 278 52.37 82.20 -46.72
CA GLU A 278 52.08 83.25 -47.69
C GLU A 278 50.90 82.92 -48.63
N SER A 279 50.23 81.75 -48.54
CA SER A 279 49.33 81.35 -49.62
C SER A 279 48.10 80.48 -49.27
N HIS A 280 47.44 80.63 -48.12
CA HIS A 280 46.20 79.87 -47.88
C HIS A 280 45.00 80.66 -47.30
N ALA A 281 44.59 81.69 -48.04
CA ALA A 281 43.17 82.07 -48.12
C ALA A 281 42.61 81.66 -49.48
N LYS A 282 42.42 80.34 -49.70
CA LYS A 282 41.55 79.74 -50.73
C LYS A 282 41.69 78.21 -50.70
N LEU A 283 40.94 77.55 -49.82
CA LEU A 283 40.54 76.16 -50.09
C LEU A 283 39.68 76.19 -51.35
N THR A 284 40.28 75.79 -52.47
CA THR A 284 39.60 75.74 -53.77
C THR A 284 38.46 74.73 -53.69
N ARG A 285 37.45 74.91 -54.54
CA ARG A 285 36.28 74.01 -54.67
C ARG A 285 36.68 72.54 -54.81
N ALA A 286 37.86 72.26 -55.36
CA ALA A 286 38.41 70.92 -55.55
C ALA A 286 38.74 70.20 -54.22
N SER A 287 39.40 70.88 -53.27
CA SER A 287 39.76 70.25 -51.98
C SER A 287 38.54 69.93 -51.12
N ARG A 288 37.48 70.75 -51.17
CA ARG A 288 36.21 70.43 -50.49
C ARG A 288 35.52 69.22 -51.12
N ARG A 289 35.54 69.10 -52.45
CA ARG A 289 35.02 67.91 -53.15
C ARG A 289 35.80 66.66 -52.76
N GLN A 290 37.13 66.74 -52.66
CA GLN A 290 37.96 65.60 -52.26
C GLN A 290 37.67 65.16 -50.82
N ALA A 291 37.54 66.09 -49.87
CA ALA A 291 37.17 65.76 -48.49
C ALA A 291 35.77 65.12 -48.39
N SER A 292 34.80 65.62 -49.17
CA SER A 292 33.46 65.01 -49.24
C SER A 292 33.49 63.60 -49.83
N VAL A 293 34.33 63.34 -50.84
CA VAL A 293 34.52 61.99 -51.40
C VAL A 293 35.13 61.04 -50.38
N ASN A 294 36.14 61.47 -49.61
CA ASN A 294 36.74 60.64 -48.57
C ASN A 294 35.74 60.28 -47.46
N ILE A 295 34.97 61.26 -46.96
CA ILE A 295 33.92 61.02 -45.97
C ILE A 295 32.87 60.05 -46.52
N MET A 296 32.49 60.20 -47.79
CA MET A 296 31.52 59.31 -48.42
C MET A 296 32.06 57.89 -48.58
N ASN A 297 33.34 57.72 -48.90
CA ASN A 297 33.99 56.42 -48.93
C ASN A 297 34.02 55.76 -47.55
N ASP A 298 34.38 56.49 -46.49
CA ASP A 298 34.39 55.99 -45.12
C ASP A 298 32.99 55.56 -44.65
N VAL A 299 31.95 56.34 -45.00
CA VAL A 299 30.56 56.00 -44.69
C VAL A 299 30.14 54.74 -45.44
N MET A 300 30.47 54.62 -46.72
CA MET A 300 30.15 53.43 -47.53
C MET A 300 30.89 52.19 -47.04
N GLU A 301 32.14 52.32 -46.60
CA GLU A 301 32.93 51.22 -46.04
C GLU A 301 32.37 50.76 -44.69
N ARG A 302 32.06 51.69 -43.78
CA ARG A 302 31.35 51.35 -42.52
C ARG A 302 29.99 50.71 -42.77
N GLN A 303 29.26 51.17 -43.79
CA GLN A 303 27.97 50.58 -44.14
C GLN A 303 28.13 49.14 -44.63
N ARG A 304 29.17 48.83 -45.42
CA ARG A 304 29.49 47.44 -45.80
C ARG A 304 29.85 46.60 -44.59
N GLU A 305 30.74 47.08 -43.71
CA GLU A 305 31.12 46.34 -42.50
C GLU A 305 29.91 46.01 -41.61
N LEU A 306 28.98 46.96 -41.47
CA LEU A 306 27.75 46.74 -40.70
C LEU A 306 26.82 45.74 -41.38
N THR A 307 26.69 45.79 -42.71
CA THR A 307 25.92 44.79 -43.48
C THR A 307 26.54 43.39 -43.38
N ASP A 308 27.87 43.28 -43.44
CA ASP A 308 28.58 42.00 -43.30
C ASP A 308 28.43 41.43 -41.88
N LYS A 309 28.51 42.29 -40.84
CA LYS A 309 28.22 41.88 -39.45
C LYS A 309 26.78 41.43 -39.27
N TRP A 310 25.82 42.16 -39.85
CA TRP A 310 24.40 41.81 -39.76
C TRP A 310 24.12 40.46 -40.42
N THR A 311 24.62 40.24 -41.63
CA THR A 311 24.46 38.97 -42.36
C THR A 311 25.16 37.80 -41.65
N SER A 312 26.32 38.03 -41.04
CA SER A 312 26.99 37.04 -40.18
C SER A 312 26.13 36.67 -38.97
N MET A 313 25.57 37.68 -38.27
CA MET A 313 24.67 37.45 -37.13
C MET A 313 23.39 36.71 -37.52
N GLU A 314 22.81 37.03 -38.69
CA GLU A 314 21.64 36.31 -39.21
C GLU A 314 21.95 34.83 -39.47
N LYS A 315 23.14 34.54 -40.00
CA LYS A 315 23.59 33.16 -40.22
C LYS A 315 23.75 32.41 -38.90
N GLU A 316 24.40 33.00 -37.90
CA GLU A 316 24.54 32.40 -36.57
C GLU A 316 23.18 32.16 -35.90
N MET A 317 22.26 33.13 -36.00
CA MET A 317 20.90 32.99 -35.49
C MET A 317 20.12 31.87 -36.20
N MET A 318 20.33 31.70 -37.50
CA MET A 318 19.73 30.60 -38.27
C MET A 318 20.29 29.24 -37.83
N GLU A 319 21.61 29.13 -37.65
CA GLU A 319 22.27 27.91 -37.15
C GLU A 319 21.79 27.54 -35.74
N LEU A 320 21.65 28.53 -34.84
CA LEU A 320 21.10 28.31 -33.50
C LEU A 320 19.64 27.86 -33.53
N ARG A 321 18.82 28.43 -34.41
CA ARG A 321 17.41 27.98 -34.60
C ARG A 321 17.36 26.54 -35.10
N GLN A 322 18.23 26.17 -36.03
CA GLN A 322 18.33 24.81 -36.55
C GLN A 322 18.77 23.82 -35.46
N GLN A 323 19.78 24.18 -34.65
CA GLN A 323 20.23 23.36 -33.51
C GLN A 323 19.12 23.19 -32.47
N ASN A 324 18.35 24.26 -32.18
CA ASN A 324 17.24 24.19 -31.23
C ASN A 324 16.10 23.30 -31.74
N ALA A 325 15.75 23.40 -33.03
CA ALA A 325 14.76 22.51 -33.65
C ALA A 325 15.18 21.02 -33.57
N LEU A 326 16.45 20.72 -33.82
CA LEU A 326 17.00 19.37 -33.68
C LEU A 326 16.95 18.87 -32.23
N LEU A 327 17.23 19.74 -31.26
CA LEU A 327 17.12 19.40 -29.84
C LEU A 327 15.68 19.05 -29.45
N CYS A 328 14.71 19.87 -29.87
CA CYS A 328 13.29 19.62 -29.63
C CYS A 328 12.84 18.28 -30.23
N MET A 329 13.26 17.96 -31.46
CA MET A 329 12.96 16.66 -32.09
C MET A 329 13.54 15.48 -31.28
N ARG A 330 14.78 15.58 -30.82
CA ARG A 330 15.41 14.53 -29.98
C ARG A 330 14.69 14.33 -28.65
N ILE A 331 14.21 15.41 -28.03
CA ILE A 331 13.42 15.34 -26.79
C ILE A 331 12.10 14.62 -27.05
N LEU A 332 11.39 14.98 -28.13
CA LEU A 332 10.13 14.35 -28.51
C LEU A 332 10.30 12.86 -28.83
N GLU A 333 11.37 12.48 -29.53
CA GLU A 333 11.70 11.07 -29.79
C GLU A 333 12.00 10.30 -28.50
N ALA A 334 12.74 10.91 -27.57
CA ALA A 334 13.02 10.30 -26.27
C ALA A 334 11.75 10.10 -25.43
N GLU A 335 10.83 11.07 -25.44
CA GLU A 335 9.52 10.93 -24.79
C GLU A 335 8.66 9.85 -25.45
N LYS A 336 8.65 9.80 -26.78
CA LYS A 336 7.94 8.74 -27.51
C LYS A 336 8.46 7.35 -27.12
N ARG A 337 9.78 7.16 -27.04
CA ARG A 337 10.40 5.90 -26.58
C ARG A 337 9.98 5.56 -25.15
N ARG A 338 10.05 6.52 -24.21
CA ARG A 338 9.60 6.30 -22.83
C ARG A 338 8.13 5.84 -22.74
N ARG A 339 7.24 6.41 -23.56
CA ARG A 339 5.83 5.99 -23.57
C ARG A 339 5.65 4.58 -24.12
N ILE A 340 6.44 4.19 -25.13
CA ILE A 340 6.45 2.82 -25.66
C ILE A 340 6.94 1.86 -24.57
N ASP A 341 8.07 2.15 -23.93
CA ASP A 341 8.64 1.33 -22.86
C ASP A 341 7.63 1.15 -21.69
N GLN A 342 6.95 2.23 -21.28
CA GLN A 342 5.90 2.18 -20.26
C GLN A 342 4.73 1.29 -20.66
N HIS A 343 4.27 1.39 -21.91
CA HIS A 343 3.17 0.59 -22.40
C HIS A 343 3.57 -0.89 -22.54
N GLU A 344 4.80 -1.19 -22.95
CA GLU A 344 5.34 -2.55 -22.99
C GLU A 344 5.45 -3.15 -21.58
N GLU A 345 5.94 -2.39 -20.59
CA GLU A 345 5.96 -2.82 -19.20
C GLU A 345 4.55 -3.10 -18.64
N GLU A 346 3.57 -2.25 -18.94
CA GLU A 346 2.17 -2.47 -18.55
C GLU A 346 1.58 -3.71 -19.22
N TYR A 347 1.88 -3.91 -20.51
CA TYR A 347 1.45 -5.09 -21.25
C TYR A 347 2.06 -6.38 -20.66
N VAL A 348 3.35 -6.38 -20.36
CA VAL A 348 4.05 -7.51 -19.70
C VAL A 348 3.47 -7.76 -18.31
N ARG A 349 3.25 -6.71 -17.50
CA ARG A 349 2.62 -6.85 -16.17
C ARG A 349 1.21 -7.45 -16.28
N SER A 350 0.41 -7.01 -17.25
CA SER A 350 -0.94 -7.53 -17.50
C SER A 350 -0.91 -8.99 -17.97
N ALA A 351 0.03 -9.35 -18.85
CA ALA A 351 0.22 -10.72 -19.31
C ALA A 351 0.62 -11.66 -18.15
N MET A 352 1.60 -11.27 -17.32
CA MET A 352 1.99 -12.05 -16.14
C MET A 352 0.85 -12.21 -15.14
N ALA A 353 0.04 -11.17 -14.92
CA ALA A 353 -1.14 -11.27 -14.05
C ALA A 353 -2.17 -12.29 -14.58
N LYS A 354 -2.38 -12.34 -15.91
CA LYS A 354 -3.26 -13.35 -16.54
C LYS A 354 -2.71 -14.76 -16.42
N GLU A 355 -1.41 -14.96 -16.65
CA GLU A 355 -0.78 -16.27 -16.47
C GLU A 355 -0.82 -16.74 -15.01
N MET A 356 -0.51 -15.88 -14.04
CA MET A 356 -0.61 -16.22 -12.62
C MET A 356 -2.05 -16.56 -12.23
N THR A 357 -3.04 -15.81 -12.74
CA THR A 357 -4.46 -16.12 -12.50
C THR A 357 -4.86 -17.46 -13.12
N GLY A 358 -4.33 -17.79 -14.30
CA GLY A 358 -4.50 -19.08 -14.94
C GLY A 358 -3.88 -20.23 -14.15
N ALA A 359 -2.64 -20.06 -13.66
CA ALA A 359 -1.95 -21.04 -12.83
C ALA A 359 -2.68 -21.29 -11.50
N ILE A 360 -3.09 -20.23 -10.80
CA ILE A 360 -3.88 -20.34 -9.57
C ILE A 360 -5.20 -21.07 -9.84
N ARG A 361 -5.86 -20.80 -10.97
CA ARG A 361 -7.09 -21.49 -11.37
C ARG A 361 -6.85 -22.98 -11.62
N HIS A 362 -5.74 -23.34 -12.26
CA HIS A 362 -5.37 -24.73 -12.50
C HIS A 362 -5.10 -25.49 -11.20
N GLU A 363 -4.29 -24.91 -10.30
CA GLU A 363 -4.00 -25.50 -8.98
C GLU A 363 -5.28 -25.67 -8.14
N LEU A 364 -6.22 -24.72 -8.20
CA LEU A 364 -7.52 -24.82 -7.54
C LEU A 364 -8.38 -25.96 -8.10
N VAL A 365 -8.37 -26.16 -9.42
CA VAL A 365 -9.10 -27.26 -10.07
C VAL A 365 -8.48 -28.61 -9.70
N GLU A 366 -7.15 -28.74 -9.74
CA GLU A 366 -6.46 -29.97 -9.31
C GLU A 366 -6.73 -30.29 -7.83
N ALA A 367 -6.71 -29.28 -6.95
CA ALA A 367 -7.04 -29.45 -5.55
C ALA A 367 -8.49 -29.89 -5.35
N HIS A 368 -9.44 -29.34 -6.13
CA HIS A 368 -10.84 -29.75 -6.10
C HIS A 368 -11.03 -31.21 -6.55
N GLU A 369 -10.39 -31.62 -7.65
CA GLU A 369 -10.45 -33.00 -8.12
C GLU A 369 -9.86 -34.00 -7.11
N LEU A 370 -8.76 -33.64 -6.44
CA LEU A 370 -8.16 -34.46 -5.39
C LEU A 370 -9.09 -34.58 -4.17
N MET A 371 -9.78 -33.50 -3.80
CA MET A 371 -10.79 -33.54 -2.75
C MET A 371 -11.96 -34.44 -3.12
N GLU A 372 -12.52 -34.32 -4.34
CA GLU A 372 -13.61 -35.18 -4.80
C GLU A 372 -13.20 -36.67 -4.80
N ARG A 373 -11.99 -36.98 -5.28
CA ARG A 373 -11.44 -38.35 -5.19
C ARG A 373 -11.34 -38.83 -3.75
N GLY A 374 -10.86 -37.99 -2.84
CA GLY A 374 -10.76 -38.31 -1.42
C GLY A 374 -12.11 -38.49 -0.71
N VAL A 375 -13.14 -37.73 -1.11
CA VAL A 375 -14.52 -37.88 -0.63
C VAL A 375 -15.11 -39.20 -1.15
N ASN A 376 -14.96 -39.48 -2.45
CA ASN A 376 -15.47 -40.70 -3.07
C ASN A 376 -14.84 -41.97 -2.46
N GLN A 377 -13.52 -41.97 -2.21
CA GLN A 377 -12.83 -43.07 -1.56
C GLN A 377 -13.30 -43.29 -0.11
N ARG A 378 -13.55 -42.21 0.64
CA ARG A 378 -14.09 -42.29 2.00
C ARG A 378 -15.54 -42.78 2.02
N GLY A 379 -16.38 -42.29 1.11
CA GLY A 379 -17.75 -42.78 0.93
C GLY A 379 -17.80 -44.27 0.63
N ALA A 380 -16.94 -44.77 -0.27
CA ALA A 380 -16.84 -46.20 -0.57
C ALA A 380 -16.40 -47.04 0.65
N LYS A 381 -15.46 -46.53 1.45
CA LYS A 381 -15.00 -47.21 2.67
C LYS A 381 -16.11 -47.28 3.73
N LEU A 382 -16.83 -46.17 3.95
CA LEU A 382 -17.96 -46.12 4.89
C LEU A 382 -19.07 -47.08 4.47
N ALA A 383 -19.38 -47.17 3.18
CA ALA A 383 -20.36 -48.12 2.65
C ALA A 383 -19.96 -49.58 2.95
N MET A 384 -18.69 -49.95 2.73
CA MET A 384 -18.19 -51.29 3.08
C MET A 384 -18.21 -51.57 4.58
N ASP A 385 -17.84 -50.60 5.41
CA ASP A 385 -17.84 -50.75 6.86
C ASP A 385 -19.26 -50.88 7.43
N GLN A 386 -20.24 -50.20 6.82
CA GLN A 386 -21.65 -50.35 7.13
C GLN A 386 -22.17 -51.74 6.73
N GLU A 387 -21.86 -52.20 5.53
CA GLU A 387 -22.24 -53.55 5.08
C GLU A 387 -21.65 -54.64 5.99
N LYS A 388 -20.38 -54.49 6.44
CA LYS A 388 -19.77 -55.40 7.42
C LYS A 388 -20.51 -55.40 8.75
N ARG A 389 -20.90 -54.22 9.26
CA ARG A 389 -21.68 -54.11 10.50
C ARG A 389 -23.04 -54.78 10.37
N GLU A 390 -23.73 -54.57 9.26
CA GLU A 390 -25.03 -55.20 8.98
C GLU A 390 -24.91 -56.74 8.94
N ARG A 391 -23.86 -57.28 8.31
CA ARG A 391 -23.57 -58.73 8.34
C ARG A 391 -23.23 -59.25 9.74
N CYS A 392 -22.50 -58.49 10.56
CA CYS A 392 -22.22 -58.85 11.95
C CYS A 392 -23.48 -58.81 12.83
N MET A 393 -24.38 -57.85 12.60
CA MET A 393 -25.65 -57.75 13.31
C MET A 393 -26.60 -58.91 12.93
N ALA A 394 -26.63 -59.28 11.65
CA ALA A 394 -27.41 -60.42 11.17
C ALA A 394 -26.91 -61.78 11.72
N SER A 395 -25.60 -61.92 11.95
CA SER A 395 -25.01 -63.14 12.55
C SER A 395 -25.08 -63.19 14.08
N ASN A 396 -25.39 -62.08 14.74
CA ASN A 396 -25.59 -61.99 16.20
C ASN A 396 -27.07 -62.09 16.62
N ILE A 397 -27.99 -62.41 15.71
CA ILE A 397 -29.37 -62.72 16.07
C ILE A 397 -29.33 -64.07 16.83
N PRO A 398 -29.62 -64.09 18.15
CA PRO A 398 -29.55 -65.33 18.92
C PRO A 398 -30.57 -66.31 18.37
N SER A 399 -30.16 -67.56 18.18
CA SER A 399 -31.06 -68.61 17.68
C SER A 399 -32.34 -68.66 18.53
N PRO A 400 -33.49 -69.07 17.96
CA PRO A 400 -34.74 -69.18 18.71
C PRO A 400 -34.60 -69.98 20.02
N GLU A 401 -33.72 -70.98 20.05
CA GLU A 401 -33.38 -71.74 21.26
C GLU A 401 -32.67 -70.91 22.34
N MET A 402 -31.74 -70.02 21.98
CA MET A 402 -31.09 -69.13 22.94
C MET A 402 -32.05 -68.07 23.49
N GLN A 403 -32.99 -67.58 22.67
CA GLN A 403 -34.05 -66.68 23.14
C GLN A 403 -35.00 -67.39 24.12
N PHE A 404 -35.34 -68.65 23.85
CA PHE A 404 -36.19 -69.46 24.72
C PHE A 404 -35.53 -69.76 26.08
N LYS A 405 -34.24 -70.10 26.11
CA LYS A 405 -33.48 -70.32 27.37
C LYS A 405 -33.35 -69.07 28.24
N ARG A 406 -33.22 -67.87 27.63
CA ARG A 406 -33.19 -66.60 28.37
C ARG A 406 -34.54 -66.26 29.02
N GLN A 407 -35.66 -66.60 28.37
CA GLN A 407 -36.99 -66.39 28.96
C GLN A 407 -37.29 -67.36 30.10
N LEU A 408 -36.82 -68.62 30.00
CA LEU A 408 -36.95 -69.62 31.08
C LEU A 408 -36.19 -69.19 32.33
N THR A 409 -34.93 -68.81 32.19
CA THR A 409 -34.09 -68.36 33.31
C THR A 409 -34.63 -67.09 33.98
N GLN A 410 -35.24 -66.18 33.22
CA GLN A 410 -35.87 -64.98 33.78
C GLN A 410 -37.16 -65.30 34.56
N LYS A 411 -37.98 -66.25 34.09
CA LYS A 411 -39.16 -66.74 34.84
C LYS A 411 -38.77 -67.51 36.10
N GLU A 412 -37.72 -68.31 36.04
CA GLU A 412 -37.18 -69.05 37.19
C GLU A 412 -36.61 -68.10 38.25
N LEU A 413 -35.91 -67.04 37.83
CA LEU A 413 -35.42 -65.98 38.74
C LEU A 413 -36.56 -65.24 39.44
N ILE A 414 -37.60 -64.85 38.70
CA ILE A 414 -38.78 -64.18 39.27
C ILE A 414 -39.51 -65.12 40.26
N GLY A 415 -39.57 -66.42 39.95
CA GLY A 415 -40.13 -67.44 40.84
C GLY A 415 -39.29 -67.68 42.10
N ALA A 416 -37.96 -67.57 42.01
CA ALA A 416 -37.05 -67.71 43.16
C ALA A 416 -37.13 -66.48 44.09
N VAL A 417 -37.21 -65.27 43.54
CA VAL A 417 -37.35 -64.03 44.32
C VAL A 417 -38.66 -64.03 45.12
N ARG A 418 -39.78 -64.51 44.53
CA ARG A 418 -41.09 -64.64 45.22
C ARG A 418 -41.16 -65.74 46.29
N LYS A 419 -40.14 -66.60 46.40
CA LYS A 419 -40.04 -67.62 47.47
C LYS A 419 -39.16 -67.15 48.63
N ILE A 420 -38.42 -66.06 48.44
CA ILE A 420 -37.55 -65.45 49.45
C ILE A 420 -38.32 -64.36 50.21
N GLU A 421 -39.26 -63.66 49.53
CA GLU A 421 -40.40 -62.98 50.17
C GLU A 421 -41.38 -63.98 50.77
#